data_AF-W9XD40-F1
#
_entry.id   AF-W9XD40-F1
#
_cell.length_a   1.000
_cell.length_b   1.000
_cell.length_c   1.000
_cell.angle_alpha   90.00
_cell.angle_beta   90.00
_cell.angle_gamma   90.00
#
_symmetry.space_group_name_H-M   'P 1'
#
loop_
_entity.id
_entity.type
_entity.pdbx_description
1 polymer ?
#
loop_
_entity_poly.entity_id
_entity_poly.type
_entity_poly.pdbx_seq_one_letter_code
_entity_poly.pdbx_strand_id
1 'polypeptide(L)'
;MGPSIHHPRKELGGYHQHAQVAAAYEDCRQTFDQLSSVMEANRQVWEGNADFLESFKNSLVHWANVHHAENGSLDHALRKSSDLRDRVVDLLESLNHKLQNGKYPRYSSL
;
A
#
# COMPACT_ATOMS: atom_id res chain seq x y z
N MET A 1 30.42 6.75 -17.11
CA MET A 1 29.91 5.48 -16.56
C MET A 1 29.71 5.72 -15.06
N GLY A 2 28.49 5.97 -14.64
CA GLY A 2 28.18 6.24 -13.22
C GLY A 2 28.02 4.93 -12.43
N PRO A 3 28.36 4.90 -11.14
CA PRO A 3 28.24 3.68 -10.34
C PRO A 3 26.77 3.37 -10.03
N SER A 4 26.32 2.17 -10.40
CA SER A 4 25.03 1.61 -10.00
C SER A 4 25.01 1.37 -8.49
N ILE A 5 24.15 2.08 -7.79
CA ILE A 5 23.82 1.80 -6.39
C ILE A 5 22.92 0.56 -6.37
N HIS A 6 23.53 -0.62 -6.25
CA HIS A 6 22.82 -1.82 -5.85
C HIS A 6 22.46 -1.67 -4.37
N HIS A 7 21.18 -1.39 -4.08
CA HIS A 7 20.65 -1.58 -2.73
C HIS A 7 20.63 -3.09 -2.43
N PRO A 8 21.29 -3.56 -1.35
CA PRO A 8 21.14 -4.94 -0.93
C PRO A 8 19.75 -5.11 -0.32
N ARG A 9 18.87 -5.81 -1.03
CA ARG A 9 17.61 -6.34 -0.51
C ARG A 9 17.97 -7.29 0.63
N LYS A 10 17.86 -6.82 1.88
CA LYS A 10 18.04 -7.65 3.07
C LYS A 10 17.06 -8.83 2.99
N GLU A 11 17.61 -10.03 2.87
CA GLU A 11 16.90 -11.29 3.02
C GLU A 11 16.43 -11.43 4.48
N LEU A 12 15.22 -10.98 4.77
CA LEU A 12 14.46 -11.30 5.99
C LEU A 12 13.67 -12.61 5.75
N GLY A 13 14.39 -13.64 5.29
CA GLY A 13 13.86 -14.92 4.82
C GLY A 13 13.42 -15.83 5.96
N GLY A 14 12.10 -15.93 6.16
CA GLY A 14 11.49 -16.93 7.04
C GLY A 14 10.06 -16.54 7.43
N TYR A 15 9.92 -15.37 8.05
CA TYR A 15 8.60 -14.83 8.41
C TYR A 15 7.89 -14.12 7.23
N HIS A 16 8.64 -13.40 6.38
CA HIS A 16 8.05 -12.68 5.24
C HIS A 16 7.52 -13.57 4.12
N GLN A 17 7.94 -14.84 4.02
CA GLN A 17 7.37 -15.75 3.02
C GLN A 17 5.90 -16.11 3.32
N HIS A 18 5.48 -15.96 4.59
CA HIS A 18 4.16 -16.38 5.06
C HIS A 18 3.21 -15.23 5.41
N ALA A 19 3.65 -13.97 5.27
CA ALA A 19 2.87 -12.78 5.63
C ALA A 19 2.91 -11.72 4.51
N GLN A 20 2.57 -12.15 3.28
CA GLN A 20 2.69 -11.31 2.09
C GLN A 20 1.60 -10.22 2.06
N VAL A 21 0.38 -10.56 2.47
CA VAL A 21 -0.73 -9.61 2.56
C VAL A 21 -0.45 -8.57 3.65
N ALA A 22 0.01 -9.00 4.82
CA ALA A 22 0.39 -8.09 5.90
C ALA A 22 1.51 -7.11 5.48
N ALA A 23 2.53 -7.60 4.76
CA ALA A 23 3.60 -6.76 4.24
C ALA A 23 3.10 -5.73 3.21
N ALA A 24 2.31 -6.16 2.23
CA ALA A 24 1.76 -5.26 1.21
C ALA A 24 0.79 -4.23 1.79
N TYR A 25 0.04 -4.58 2.84
CA TYR A 25 -0.80 -3.65 3.58
C TYR A 25 0.03 -2.60 4.33
N GLU A 26 1.09 -3.03 5.03
CA GLU A 26 1.96 -2.13 5.77
C GLU A 26 2.63 -1.11 4.84
N ASP A 27 3.07 -1.53 3.65
CA ASP A 27 3.63 -0.64 2.63
C ASP A 27 2.62 0.43 2.17
N CYS A 28 1.35 0.03 1.97
CA CYS A 28 0.27 0.97 1.67
C CYS A 28 0.07 1.97 2.82
N ARG A 29 0.00 1.47 4.06
CA ARG A 29 -0.22 2.28 5.26
C ARG A 29 0.87 3.34 5.44
N GLN A 30 2.13 2.94 5.30
CA GLN A 30 3.27 3.85 5.38
C GLN A 30 3.24 4.91 4.28
N THR A 31 2.88 4.53 3.06
CA THR A 31 2.75 5.49 1.95
C THR A 31 1.61 6.48 2.21
N PHE A 32 0.47 6.03 2.74
CA PHE A 32 -0.60 6.93 3.17
C PHE A 32 -0.14 7.89 4.26
N ASP A 33 0.58 7.42 5.28
CA ASP A 33 1.09 8.26 6.36
C ASP A 33 2.06 9.34 5.84
N GLN A 34 2.93 8.98 4.91
CA GLN A 34 3.83 9.93 4.24
C GLN A 34 3.05 10.98 3.44
N LEU A 35 2.07 10.55 2.63
CA LEU A 35 1.24 11.45 1.85
C LEU A 35 0.40 12.38 2.74
N SER A 36 -0.22 11.86 3.80
CA SER A 36 -0.93 12.65 4.79
C SER A 36 -0.04 13.72 5.41
N SER A 37 1.19 13.36 5.80
CA SER A 37 2.15 14.31 6.37
C SER A 37 2.52 15.43 5.38
N VAL A 38 2.77 15.09 4.11
CA VAL A 38 3.07 16.07 3.05
C VAL A 38 1.86 16.98 2.78
N MET A 39 0.66 16.42 2.73
CA MET A 39 -0.56 17.19 2.47
C MET A 39 -0.91 18.11 3.62
N GLU A 40 -0.74 17.67 4.87
CA GLU A 40 -0.94 18.49 6.06
C GLU A 40 0.03 19.68 6.09
N ALA A 41 1.31 19.43 5.80
CA ALA A 41 2.33 20.48 5.71
C ALA A 41 2.04 21.51 4.59
N ASN A 42 1.27 21.13 3.57
CA ASN A 42 0.92 21.95 2.42
C ASN A 42 -0.60 22.18 2.29
N ARG A 43 -1.33 22.20 3.41
CA ARG A 43 -2.81 22.11 3.43
C ARG A 43 -3.52 23.11 2.52
N GLN A 44 -3.00 24.34 2.41
CA GLN A 44 -3.56 25.40 1.56
C GLN A 44 -3.55 25.03 0.06
N VAL A 45 -2.63 24.16 -0.38
CA VAL A 45 -2.52 23.71 -1.77
C VAL A 45 -3.39 22.49 -2.04
N TRP A 46 -3.70 21.71 -1.00
CA TRP A 46 -4.39 20.42 -1.09
C TRP A 46 -5.81 20.44 -0.53
N GLU A 47 -6.39 21.63 -0.36
CA GLU A 47 -7.73 21.82 0.18
C GLU A 47 -8.76 21.00 -0.64
N GLY A 48 -9.55 20.16 0.05
CA GLY A 48 -10.49 19.21 -0.55
C GLY A 48 -9.89 17.85 -0.98
N ASN A 49 -8.61 17.78 -1.32
CA ASN A 49 -7.94 16.51 -1.65
C ASN A 49 -7.47 15.75 -0.39
N ALA A 50 -7.14 16.47 0.68
CA ALA A 50 -6.72 15.87 1.94
C ALA A 50 -7.81 14.98 2.55
N ASP A 51 -9.06 15.45 2.55
CA ASP A 51 -10.22 14.71 3.07
C ASP A 51 -10.49 13.44 2.23
N PHE A 52 -10.26 13.52 0.92
CA PHE A 52 -10.36 12.36 0.02
C PHE A 52 -9.30 11.32 0.36
N LEU A 53 -8.03 11.71 0.51
CA LEU A 53 -6.96 10.77 0.88
C LEU A 53 -7.23 10.13 2.24
N GLU A 54 -7.71 10.91 3.21
CA GLU A 54 -8.09 10.42 4.54
C GLU A 54 -9.22 9.39 4.48
N SER A 55 -10.26 9.63 3.65
CA SER A 55 -11.35 8.67 3.44
C SER A 55 -10.87 7.33 2.86
N PHE A 56 -9.94 7.38 1.89
CA PHE A 56 -9.32 6.18 1.33
C PHE A 56 -8.48 5.43 2.36
N LYS A 57 -7.67 6.15 3.15
CA LYS A 57 -6.89 5.58 4.25
C LYS A 57 -7.80 4.88 5.26
N ASN A 58 -8.89 5.53 5.67
CA ASN A 58 -9.85 4.99 6.62
C ASN A 58 -10.54 3.72 6.09
N SER A 59 -10.84 3.67 4.79
CA SER A 59 -11.40 2.48 4.15
C SER A 59 -10.41 1.31 4.15
N LEU A 60 -9.14 1.57 3.86
CA LEU A 60 -8.08 0.55 3.89
C LEU A 60 -7.85 0.02 5.31
N VAL A 61 -7.80 0.90 6.31
CA VAL A 61 -7.68 0.53 7.73
C VAL A 61 -8.89 -0.29 8.19
N HIS A 62 -10.11 0.13 7.81
CA HIS A 62 -11.32 -0.62 8.14
C HIS A 62 -11.29 -2.03 7.55
N TRP A 63 -10.90 -2.17 6.28
CA TRP A 63 -10.72 -3.48 5.65
C TRP A 63 -9.70 -4.35 6.40
N ALA A 64 -8.54 -3.78 6.75
CA ALA A 64 -7.50 -4.50 7.47
C ALA A 64 -7.95 -4.95 8.86
N ASN A 65 -8.74 -4.13 9.57
CA ASN A 65 -9.32 -4.47 10.86
C ASN A 65 -10.35 -5.61 10.76
N VAL A 66 -11.25 -5.53 9.77
CA VAL A 66 -12.30 -6.55 9.55
C VAL A 66 -11.69 -7.91 9.20
N HIS A 67 -10.61 -7.92 8.43
CA HIS A 67 -10.00 -9.15 7.93
C HIS A 67 -8.72 -9.56 8.68
N HIS A 68 -8.32 -8.81 9.71
CA HIS A 68 -7.08 -9.02 10.46
C HIS A 68 -5.84 -9.13 9.52
N ALA A 69 -5.76 -8.20 8.56
CA ALA A 69 -4.68 -8.19 7.57
C ALA A 69 -3.32 -7.77 8.17
N GLU A 70 -3.32 -6.99 9.24
CA GLU A 70 -2.11 -6.42 9.86
C GLU A 70 -1.25 -7.43 10.63
N ASN A 71 -1.84 -8.52 11.14
CA ASN A 71 -1.17 -9.45 12.05
C ASN A 71 -0.87 -10.82 11.41
N GLY A 72 -1.03 -10.94 10.08
CA GLY A 72 -0.81 -12.17 9.34
C GLY A 72 -1.90 -13.24 9.51
N SER A 73 -3.00 -12.95 10.22
CA SER A 73 -4.13 -13.89 10.35
C SER A 73 -4.79 -14.12 8.99
N LEU A 74 -4.94 -13.07 8.18
CA LEU A 74 -5.46 -13.18 6.82
C LEU A 74 -4.55 -14.06 5.94
N ASP A 75 -3.23 -13.86 6.01
CA ASP A 75 -2.27 -14.71 5.30
C ASP A 75 -2.40 -16.18 5.70
N HIS A 76 -2.59 -16.46 7.00
CA HIS A 76 -2.78 -17.82 7.48
C HIS A 76 -4.10 -18.43 6.97
N ALA A 77 -5.18 -17.67 6.98
CA ALA A 77 -6.48 -18.09 6.46
C ALA A 77 -6.42 -18.38 4.94
N LEU A 78 -5.67 -17.57 4.20
CA LEU A 78 -5.50 -17.70 2.75
C LEU A 78 -4.40 -18.68 2.35
N ARG A 79 -3.68 -19.28 3.30
CA ARG A 79 -2.57 -20.21 3.01
C ARG A 79 -2.97 -21.38 2.10
N LYS A 80 -4.24 -21.81 2.14
CA LYS A 80 -4.78 -22.90 1.31
C LYS A 80 -5.39 -22.41 -0.02
N SER A 81 -5.56 -21.10 -0.19
CA SER A 81 -6.14 -20.48 -1.38
C SER A 81 -5.14 -19.46 -1.94
N SER A 82 -4.10 -19.98 -2.59
CA SER A 82 -3.01 -19.18 -3.17
C SER A 82 -3.54 -18.09 -4.08
N ASP A 83 -4.53 -18.41 -4.92
CA ASP A 83 -5.06 -17.48 -5.91
C ASP A 83 -5.73 -16.25 -5.28
N LEU A 84 -6.44 -16.43 -4.16
CA LEU A 84 -7.07 -15.32 -3.46
C LEU A 84 -6.03 -14.48 -2.72
N ARG A 85 -5.02 -15.13 -2.09
CA ARG A 85 -3.90 -14.42 -1.46
C ARG A 85 -3.18 -13.56 -2.50
N ASP A 86 -2.80 -14.15 -3.62
CA ASP A 86 -2.00 -13.49 -4.66
C ASP A 86 -2.78 -12.32 -5.26
N ARG A 87 -4.10 -12.47 -5.50
CA ARG A 87 -4.97 -11.35 -5.92
C ARG A 87 -5.06 -10.22 -4.91
N VAL A 88 -5.12 -10.54 -3.61
CA VAL A 88 -5.15 -9.51 -2.56
C VAL A 88 -3.83 -8.77 -2.50
N VAL A 89 -2.71 -9.48 -2.60
CA VAL A 89 -1.36 -8.88 -2.68
C VAL A 89 -1.27 -7.97 -3.91
N ASP A 90 -1.64 -8.45 -5.09
CA ASP A 90 -1.61 -7.67 -6.34
C ASP A 90 -2.43 -6.37 -6.23
N LEU A 91 -3.59 -6.42 -5.58
CA LEU A 91 -4.43 -5.24 -5.37
C LEU A 91 -3.78 -4.22 -4.43
N LEU A 92 -3.16 -4.69 -3.33
CA LEU A 92 -2.45 -3.83 -2.39
C LEU A 92 -1.20 -3.23 -3.03
N GLU A 93 -0.40 -4.02 -3.72
CA GLU A 93 0.78 -3.54 -4.45
C GLU A 93 0.39 -2.53 -5.55
N SER A 94 -0.69 -2.80 -6.29
CA SER A 94 -1.22 -1.89 -7.30
C SER A 94 -1.72 -0.57 -6.70
N LEU A 95 -2.39 -0.63 -5.54
CA LEU A 95 -2.81 0.55 -4.80
C LEU A 95 -1.58 1.36 -4.37
N ASN A 96 -0.59 0.71 -3.76
CA ASN A 96 0.64 1.35 -3.33
C ASN A 96 1.36 2.02 -4.51
N HIS A 97 1.47 1.33 -5.64
CA HIS A 97 2.09 1.87 -6.85
C HIS A 97 1.36 3.12 -7.36
N LYS A 98 0.02 3.15 -7.30
CA LYS A 98 -0.78 4.33 -7.67
C LYS A 98 -0.55 5.49 -6.71
N LEU A 99 -0.50 5.22 -5.41
CA LEU A 99 -0.23 6.23 -4.38
C LEU A 99 1.15 6.87 -4.56
N GLN A 100 2.19 6.07 -4.84
CA GLN A 100 3.56 6.55 -5.02
C GLN A 100 3.77 7.33 -6.32
N ASN A 101 3.10 6.93 -7.41
CA ASN A 101 3.40 7.48 -8.73
C ASN A 101 2.41 8.56 -9.20
N GLY A 102 1.26 8.72 -8.54
CA GLY A 102 0.24 9.71 -8.91
C GLY A 102 -0.27 9.60 -10.37
N LYS A 103 0.03 8.50 -11.06
CA LYS A 103 -0.31 8.31 -12.48
C LYS A 103 -1.76 7.87 -12.59
N TYR A 104 -2.66 8.85 -12.56
CA TYR A 104 -3.97 8.69 -13.17
C TYR A 104 -3.77 8.65 -14.69
N PRO A 105 -4.42 7.74 -15.43
CA PRO A 105 -4.65 7.99 -16.84
C PRO A 105 -5.42 9.31 -16.90
N ARG A 106 -4.79 10.37 -17.41
CA ARG A 106 -5.50 11.59 -17.80
C ARG A 106 -6.55 11.13 -18.80
N TYR A 107 -7.82 11.08 -18.38
CA TYR A 107 -8.91 11.18 -19.35
C TYR A 107 -8.71 12.51 -20.06
N SER A 108 -8.13 12.43 -21.25
CA SER A 108 -8.06 13.55 -22.18
C SER A 108 -9.47 13.67 -22.72
N SER A 109 -10.26 14.57 -22.16
CA SER A 109 -11.51 15.01 -22.77
C SER A 109 -11.14 15.71 -24.09
N LEU A 110 -11.37 15.01 -25.20
CA LEU A 110 -11.60 15.59 -26.52
C LEU A 110 -13.03 16.13 -26.58
#